data_AF-A0A8S4A1L6-F1
#
_entry.id   AF-A0A8S4A1L6-F1
#
_cell.length_a   1.000
_cell.length_b   1.000
_cell.length_c   1.000
_cell.angle_alpha   90.00
_cell.angle_beta   90.00
_cell.angle_gamma   90.00
#
_symmetry.space_group_name_H-M   'P 1'
#
loop_
_entity.id
_entity.type
_entity.pdbx_description
1 polymer ?
#
loop_
_entity_poly.entity_id
_entity_poly.type
_entity_poly.pdbx_seq_one_letter_code
_entity_poly.pdbx_strand_id
1 'polypeptide(L)' 'MAVPFSNTKLRVPKGFQNILECLAREVLRSQPDNIHEFAAAYFESLLKRRE' A
#
# COMPACT_ATOMS: atom_id res chain seq x y z
N MET A 1 23.44 15.75 -2.83
CA MET A 1 22.66 16.94 -3.27
C MET A 1 21.19 16.52 -3.31
N ALA A 2 20.36 16.96 -2.34
CA ALA A 2 18.93 16.63 -2.31
C ALA A 2 18.18 17.78 -2.99
N VAL A 3 17.65 17.54 -4.18
CA VAL A 3 16.74 18.48 -4.84
C VAL A 3 15.46 18.59 -3.99
N PRO A 4 14.97 19.80 -3.69
CA PRO A 4 13.73 19.96 -2.94
C PRO A 4 12.58 19.45 -3.83
N PHE A 5 12.09 18.25 -3.52
CA PHE A 5 10.88 17.70 -4.12
C PHE A 5 9.76 18.71 -3.91
N SER A 6 9.23 19.23 -5.03
CA SER A 6 7.96 19.93 -5.24
C SER A 6 7.39 20.76 -4.07
N ASN A 7 7.05 22.03 -4.32
CA ASN A 7 6.44 22.95 -3.34
C ASN A 7 4.97 22.59 -3.05
N THR A 8 4.70 21.33 -2.71
CA THR A 8 3.37 20.79 -2.43
C THR A 8 3.19 20.65 -0.93
N LYS A 9 2.17 21.33 -0.38
CA LYS A 9 1.74 21.20 1.02
C LYS A 9 1.34 19.78 1.40
N LEU A 10 1.10 18.92 0.40
CA LEU A 10 0.73 17.52 0.57
C LEU A 10 1.99 16.67 0.73
N ARG A 11 2.17 16.10 1.93
CA ARG A 11 3.23 15.14 2.23
C ARG A 11 2.62 13.75 2.32
N VAL A 12 3.35 12.75 1.81
CA VAL A 12 2.94 11.35 1.96
C VAL A 12 2.87 11.01 3.45
N PRO A 13 1.75 10.44 3.93
CA PRO A 13 1.63 10.02 5.33
C PRO A 13 2.72 9.03 5.72
N LYS A 14 3.22 9.14 6.95
CA LYS A 14 4.18 8.17 7.49
C LYS A 14 3.56 6.77 7.46
N GLY A 15 4.33 5.79 6.99
CA GLY A 15 3.88 4.39 6.90
C GLY A 15 3.09 4.04 5.63
N PHE A 16 2.66 5.01 4.82
CA PHE A 16 1.92 4.73 3.58
C PHE A 16 2.74 3.87 2.60
N GLN A 17 4.03 4.19 2.43
CA GLN A 17 4.93 3.41 1.56
C GLN A 17 4.99 1.94 1.97
N ASN A 18 5.05 1.64 3.27
CA ASN A 18 5.12 0.27 3.77
C ASN A 18 3.83 -0.52 3.45
N ILE A 19 2.66 0.12 3.63
CA ILE A 19 1.37 -0.50 3.30
C ILE A 19 1.28 -0.78 1.80
N LEU A 20 1.71 0.17 0.97
CA LEU A 20 1.71 0.02 -0.48
C LEU A 20 2.66 -1.10 -0.92
N GLU A 21 3.85 -1.18 -0.33
CA GLU A 21 4.83 -2.22 -0.64
C GLU A 21 4.33 -3.61 -0.26
N CYS A 22 3.68 -3.77 0.91
CA CYS A 22 3.09 -5.04 1.32
C CYS A 22 2.00 -5.51 0.35
N LEU A 23 1.08 -4.62 -0.05
CA LEU A 23 0.06 -4.95 -1.04
C LEU A 23 0.70 -5.36 -2.38
N ALA A 24 1.66 -4.58 -2.87
CA ALA A 24 2.33 -4.85 -4.13
C ALA A 24 3.05 -6.21 -4.14
N ARG A 25 3.73 -6.57 -3.04
CA ARG A 25 4.37 -7.88 -2.89
C ARG A 25 3.36 -9.02 -2.98
N GLU A 26 2.23 -8.90 -2.31
CA GLU A 26 1.23 -9.99 -2.31
C GLU A 26 0.45 -10.10 -3.62
N VAL A 27 0.19 -8.98 -4.31
CA VAL A 27 -0.35 -9.02 -5.67
C VAL A 27 0.61 -9.74 -6.61
N LEU A 28 1.92 -9.43 -6.54
CA LEU A 28 2.92 -10.08 -7.37
C LEU A 28 3.07 -11.57 -7.05
N ARG A 29 2.89 -11.99 -5.79
CA ARG A 29 2.96 -13.38 -5.36
C ARG A 29 1.73 -14.18 -5.79
N SER A 30 0.53 -13.64 -5.60
CA SER A 30 -0.73 -14.34 -5.88
C SER A 30 -1.19 -14.25 -7.33
N GLN A 31 -0.65 -13.31 -8.12
CA GLN A 31 -1.04 -13.05 -9.51
C GLN A 31 -2.57 -13.12 -9.74
N PRO A 32 -3.38 -12.37 -8.96
CA PRO A 32 -4.83 -12.44 -9.05
C PRO A 32 -5.34 -11.81 -10.35
N ASP A 33 -6.41 -12.37 -10.93
CA ASP A 33 -7.09 -11.78 -12.09
C ASP A 33 -7.75 -10.43 -11.75
N ASN A 34 -8.29 -10.30 -10.53
CA ASN A 34 -8.92 -9.07 -10.04
C ASN A 34 -8.15 -8.48 -8.85
N ILE A 35 -7.33 -7.47 -9.13
CA ILE A 35 -6.51 -6.77 -8.13
C ILE A 35 -7.38 -6.01 -7.11
N HIS A 36 -8.53 -5.48 -7.53
CA HIS A 36 -9.39 -4.67 -6.65
C HIS A 36 -10.03 -5.52 -5.56
N GLU A 37 -10.60 -6.67 -5.93
CA GLU A 37 -11.17 -7.63 -4.97
C GLU A 37 -10.11 -8.20 -4.04
N PHE A 38 -8.94 -8.57 -4.60
CA PHE A 38 -7.81 -9.05 -3.80
C PHE A 38 -7.36 -8.01 -2.77
N ALA A 39 -7.20 -6.74 -3.17
CA ALA A 39 -6.77 -5.68 -2.27
C ALA A 39 -7.78 -5.44 -1.14
N ALA A 40 -9.09 -5.44 -1.45
CA ALA A 40 -10.14 -5.29 -0.45
C ALA A 40 -10.09 -6.41 0.60
N ALA A 41 -10.07 -7.67 0.15
CA ALA A 41 -9.98 -8.83 1.03
C ALA A 41 -8.66 -8.85 1.84
N TYR A 42 -7.55 -8.47 1.22
CA TYR A 42 -6.24 -8.38 1.87
C TYR A 42 -6.26 -7.38 3.02
N PHE A 43 -6.74 -6.15 2.78
CA PHE A 43 -6.82 -5.13 3.82
C PHE A 43 -7.82 -5.49 4.93
N GLU A 44 -8.95 -6.11 4.59
CA GLU A 44 -9.89 -6.60 5.59
C GLU A 44 -9.26 -7.67 6.49
N SER A 45 -8.45 -8.58 5.92
CA SER A 45 -7.73 -9.59 6.69
C SER A 45 -6.67 -8.97 7.62
N LEU A 46 -5.98 -7.91 7.18
CA LEU A 46 -5.02 -7.18 8.01
C LEU A 46 -5.69 -6.43 9.15
N LEU A 47 -6.88 -5.86 8.93
CA LEU A 47 -7.66 -5.20 9.97
C LEU A 47 -8.14 -6.20 11.03
N LYS A 48 -8.66 -7.36 10.61
CA LYS A 48 -9.08 -8.44 11.52
C LYS A 48 -7.95 -9.01 12.37
N ARG A 49 -6.72 -9.07 11.84
CA ARG A 49 -5.53 -9.53 12.59
C ARG A 49 -5.02 -8.52 13.62
N ARG A 50 -5.47 -7.26 13.51
CA ARG A 50 -5.08 -6.18 14.42
C ARG A 50 -5.99 -6.09 15.65
N GLU A 51 -7.21 -6.63 15.57
CA GLU A 51 -8.11 -6.85 16.72
C GLU A 51 -7.69 -8.08 17.53
#